data_AF-A0AAW4TKD7-F1
#
_entry.id   AF-A0AAW4TKD7-F1
#
_cell.length_a   1.000
_cell.length_b   1.000
_cell.length_c   1.000
_cell.angle_alpha   90.00
_cell.angle_beta   90.00
_cell.angle_gamma   90.00
#
_symmetry.space_group_name_H-M   'P 1'
#
loop_
_entity.id
_entity.type
_entity.pdbx_description
1 polymer ?
#
loop_
_entity_poly.entity_id
_entity_poly.type
_entity_poly.pdbx_seq_one_letter_code
_entity_poly.pdbx_strand_id
1 'polypeptide(L)' 'MTFIDTEFRSRVIVFPDGSHVAVLAGKTEVTEPEHIAYLESRECFKRIPTKAQ' A
#
# COMPACT_ATOMS: atom_id res chain seq x y z
N MET A 1 -5.56 -3.98 4.92
CA MET A 1 -4.78 -4.81 3.98
C MET A 1 -3.35 -4.33 3.97
N THR A 2 -2.38 -5.23 4.13
CA THR A 2 -0.95 -4.86 4.18
C THR A 2 -0.31 -5.02 2.80
N PHE A 3 0.49 -4.03 2.41
CA PHE A 3 1.26 -4.04 1.16
C PHE A 3 2.76 -3.86 1.44
N ILE A 4 3.59 -4.51 0.61
CA ILE A 4 5.03 -4.30 0.55
C ILE A 4 5.33 -3.46 -0.68
N ASP A 5 6.11 -2.39 -0.48
CA ASP A 5 6.76 -1.64 -1.53
C ASP A 5 8.08 -2.30 -1.90
N THR A 6 8.21 -2.75 -3.16
CA THR A 6 9.43 -3.41 -3.63
C THR A 6 10.44 -2.44 -4.22
N GLU A 7 10.09 -1.16 -4.36
CA GLU A 7 10.92 -0.14 -4.98
C GLU A 7 11.53 0.80 -3.93
N PHE A 8 10.74 1.24 -2.94
CA PHE A 8 11.16 2.19 -1.93
C PHE A 8 10.99 1.67 -0.51
N ARG A 9 12.01 1.89 0.34
CA ARG A 9 11.92 1.59 1.78
C ARG A 9 11.06 2.61 2.54
N SER A 10 10.93 3.83 2.03
CA SER A 10 9.99 4.82 2.58
C SER A 10 9.57 5.83 1.50
N ARG A 11 8.27 6.15 1.48
CA ARG A 11 7.67 7.21 0.67
C ARG A 11 6.28 7.56 1.20
N VAL A 12 5.75 8.71 0.78
CA VAL A 12 4.33 9.04 0.93
C VAL A 12 3.64 8.75 -0.40
N ILE A 13 2.51 8.04 -0.34
CA ILE A 13 1.62 7.81 -1.47
C ILE A 13 0.46 8.78 -1.31
N VAL A 14 0.24 9.62 -2.32
CA VAL A 14 -0.95 10.47 -2.41
C VAL A 14 -1.91 9.81 -3.40
N PHE A 15 -3.14 9.55 -2.98
CA PHE A 15 -4.18 8.93 -3.78
C PHE A 15 -4.94 9.98 -4.62
N PRO A 16 -5.70 9.57 -5.65
CA PRO A 16 -6.45 10.49 -6.50
C PRO A 16 -7.49 11.36 -5.75
N ASP A 17 -8.00 10.88 -4.62
CA ASP A 17 -8.92 11.62 -3.74
C ASP A 17 -8.21 12.69 -2.87
N GLY A 18 -6.88 12.80 -2.98
CA GLY A 18 -6.06 13.72 -2.19
C GLY A 18 -5.66 13.21 -0.81
N SER A 19 -6.17 12.06 -0.37
CA SER A 19 -5.73 11.38 0.84
C SER A 19 -4.33 10.78 0.65
N HIS A 20 -3.68 10.37 1.75
CA HIS A 20 -2.34 9.82 1.68
C HIS A 20 -2.04 8.77 2.75
N VAL A 21 -1.08 7.90 2.44
CA VAL A 21 -0.48 6.96 3.40
C VAL A 21 1.04 7.00 3.33
N ALA A 22 1.69 6.66 4.43
CA ALA A 22 3.13 6.52 4.49
C ALA A 22 3.55 5.05 4.36
N VAL A 23 4.47 4.78 3.46
CA VAL A 23 5.25 3.54 3.45
C VAL A 23 6.40 3.71 4.43
N LEU A 24 6.45 2.83 5.43
CA LEU A 24 7.50 2.79 6.44
C LEU A 24 8.14 1.40 6.43
N ALA A 25 9.47 1.35 6.37
CA ALA A 25 10.24 0.12 6.26
C ALA A 25 9.73 -0.81 5.12
N GLY A 26 9.31 -0.21 4.00
CA GLY A 26 8.78 -0.89 2.83
C GLY A 26 7.36 -1.44 3.01
N LYS A 27 6.62 -1.02 4.05
CA LYS A 27 5.26 -1.51 4.32
C LYS A 27 4.26 -0.38 4.50
N THR A 28 3.02 -0.62 4.10
CA THR A 28 1.88 0.25 4.39
C THR A 28 0.62 -0.58 4.60
N GLU A 29 -0.32 -0.04 5.36
CA GLU A 29 -1.64 -0.63 5.55
C GLU A 29 -2.71 0.32 5.02
N VAL A 30 -3.68 -0.24 4.29
CA VAL A 30 -4.84 0.49 3.75
C VAL A 30 -6.11 -0.28 4.03
N THR A 31 -7.21 0.41 4.33
CA THR A 31 -8.53 -0.17 4.58
C THR A 31 -9.52 0.14 3.47
N GLU A 32 -9.39 1.31 2.84
CA GLU A 32 -10.33 1.76 1.83
C GLU A 32 -10.21 0.94 0.53
N PRO A 33 -11.33 0.45 -0.04
CA PRO A 33 -11.32 -0.34 -1.28
C PRO A 33 -10.62 0.37 -2.45
N GLU A 34 -10.80 1.68 -2.58
CA GLU A 34 -10.21 2.49 -3.65
C GLU A 34 -8.68 2.57 -3.51
N HIS A 35 -8.18 2.65 -2.28
CA HIS A 35 -6.73 2.65 -2.00
C HIS A 35 -6.13 1.27 -2.25
N ILE A 36 -6.84 0.20 -1.88
CA ILE A 36 -6.45 -1.18 -2.16
C ILE A 36 -6.32 -1.39 -3.68
N ALA A 37 -7.35 -1.03 -4.44
CA ALA A 37 -7.35 -1.16 -5.89
C ALA A 37 -6.23 -0.32 -6.54
N TYR A 38 -6.00 0.89 -6.03
CA TYR A 38 -4.90 1.73 -6.47
C TYR A 38 -3.54 1.02 -6.29
N LEU A 39 -3.26 0.45 -5.12
CA LEU A 39 -1.99 -0.25 -4.87
C LEU A 39 -1.87 -1.54 -5.67
N GLU A 40 -2.97 -2.29 -5.86
CA GLU A 40 -2.97 -3.51 -6.69
C GLU A 40 -2.68 -3.24 -8.17
N SER A 41 -2.98 -2.04 -8.67
CA SER A 41 -2.68 -1.64 -10.05
C SER A 41 -1.20 -1.29 -10.31
N ARG A 42 -0.38 -1.24 -9.25
CA ARG A 42 1.02 -0.80 -9.32
C ARG A 42 1.95 -1.99 -9.15
N GLU A 43 2.83 -2.21 -10.13
CA GLU A 43 3.77 -3.34 -10.13
C GLU A 43 4.75 -3.34 -8.93
N CYS A 44 5.04 -2.16 -8.37
CA CYS A 44 5.94 -2.04 -7.22
C CYS A 44 5.28 -2.32 -5.87
N PHE A 45 3.99 -2.67 -5.83
CA PHE A 45 3.32 -3.10 -4.60
C PHE A 45 2.92 -4.57 -4.64
N LYS A 46 3.17 -5.26 -3.53
CA LYS A 46 2.74 -6.65 -3.32
C LYS A 46 1.85 -6.75 -2.10
N ARG A 47 0.64 -7.28 -2.30
CA ARG A 47 -0.31 -7.56 -1.23
C ARG A 47 0.19 -8.71 -0.37
N ILE A 48 0.29 -8.53 0.96
CA ILE A 48 0.58 -9.62 1.89
C ILE A 48 -0.76 -10.17 2.39
N PRO A 49 -1.11 -11.44 2.16
CA PRO A 49 -2.27 -12.03 2.80
C PRO A 49 -2.07 -11.98 4.33
N THR A 50 -2.98 -11.32 5.04
CA THR A 50 -3.04 -11.44 6.50
C THR A 50 -3.27 -12.92 6.77
N LYS A 51 -2.28 -13.63 7.33
CA LYS A 51 -2.52 -15.00 7.79
C LYS A 51 -3.73 -14.94 8.73
N ALA A 52 -4.77 -15.70 8.42
CA ALA A 52 -5.80 -16.00 9.40
C ALA A 52 -5.07 -16.58 10.63
N GLN A 53 -5.18 -15.85 11.74
CA GLN A 53 -4.77 -16.35 13.05
C GLN A 53 -5.79 -17.39 13.51
#